data_AF-A0A967GTC7-F1
#
_entry.id   AF-A0A967GTC7-F1
#
_cell.length_a   1.000
_cell.length_b   1.000
_cell.length_c   1.000
_cell.angle_alpha   90.00
_cell.angle_beta   90.00
_cell.angle_gamma   90.00
#
_symmetry.space_group_name_H-M   'P 1'
#
loop_
_entity.id
_entity.type
_entity.pdbx_description
1 polymer ?
#
loop_
_entity_poly.entity_id
_entity_poly.type
_entity_poly.pdbx_seq_one_letter_code
_entity_poly.pdbx_strand_id
1 'polypeptide(L)'
;MAEGVNAMLEALEAGNPEPQRSFVADMLFLPTDDPALRERVVREMAASPVHVSVAAMRGALAFDGKGAAAACKAPALHIAAEPPLNRQADMAAALKGVINAQTSGAGHFNQLLVPTQVNDMIDYFSQNFVDW
;
A
#
# COMPACT_ATOMS: atom_id res chain seq x y z
N MET A 1 -5.28 5.72 -11.94
CA MET A 1 -5.57 5.27 -10.55
C MET A 1 -6.50 6.25 -9.84
N ALA A 2 -6.16 7.54 -9.71
CA ALA A 2 -6.97 8.53 -8.98
C ALA A 2 -8.45 8.63 -9.42
N GLU A 3 -8.74 8.65 -10.73
CA GLU A 3 -10.13 8.68 -11.24
C GLU A 3 -10.94 7.44 -10.84
N GLY A 4 -10.34 6.25 -10.92
CA GLY A 4 -10.98 5.01 -10.49
C GLY A 4 -11.23 4.96 -8.98
N VAL A 5 -10.31 5.49 -8.19
CA VAL A 5 -10.51 5.63 -6.74
C VAL A 5 -11.63 6.63 -6.45
N ASN A 6 -11.70 7.78 -7.12
CA ASN A 6 -12.78 8.75 -6.93
C ASN A 6 -14.16 8.15 -7.24
N ALA A 7 -14.31 7.43 -8.36
CA ALA A 7 -15.55 6.76 -8.71
C ALA A 7 -15.96 5.69 -7.67
N MET A 8 -14.98 4.96 -7.12
CA MET A 8 -15.22 4.03 -6.02
C MET A 8 -15.71 4.75 -4.75
N LEU A 9 -15.15 5.91 -4.41
CA LEU A 9 -15.58 6.68 -3.25
C LEU A 9 -16.99 7.26 -3.42
N GLU A 10 -17.33 7.75 -4.61
CA GLU A 10 -18.69 8.22 -4.92
C GLU A 10 -19.72 7.09 -4.79
N ALA A 11 -19.39 5.89 -5.28
CA ALA A 11 -20.25 4.71 -5.11
C ALA A 11 -20.43 4.35 -3.64
N LEU A 12 -19.36 4.40 -2.84
CA LEU A 12 -19.41 4.10 -1.41
C LEU A 12 -20.26 5.14 -0.66
N GLU A 13 -20.15 6.44 -0.98
CA GLU A 13 -21.00 7.51 -0.46
C GLU A 13 -22.47 7.31 -0.84
N ALA A 14 -22.75 6.78 -2.03
CA ALA A 14 -24.09 6.41 -2.49
C ALA A 14 -24.64 5.11 -1.85
N GLY A 15 -23.89 4.49 -0.93
CA GLY A 15 -24.30 3.27 -0.24
C GLY A 15 -24.01 1.98 -1.01
N ASN A 16 -23.18 2.02 -2.05
CA ASN A 16 -22.73 0.85 -2.81
C ASN A 16 -21.28 0.47 -2.45
N PRO A 17 -21.06 -0.55 -1.60
CA PRO A 17 -19.72 -0.98 -1.19
C PRO A 17 -19.03 -1.89 -2.21
N GLU A 18 -19.73 -2.39 -3.24
CA GLU A 18 -19.17 -3.38 -4.17
C GLU A 18 -17.90 -2.89 -4.89
N PRO A 19 -17.81 -1.65 -5.39
CA PRO A 19 -16.58 -1.15 -6.01
C PRO A 19 -15.38 -1.14 -5.05
N GLN A 20 -15.62 -0.86 -3.75
CA GLN A 20 -14.56 -0.93 -2.73
C GLN A 20 -14.10 -2.38 -2.53
N ARG A 21 -15.05 -3.31 -2.44
CA ARG A 21 -14.76 -4.74 -2.25
C ARG A 21 -13.97 -5.31 -3.44
N SER A 22 -14.39 -5.01 -4.67
CA SER A 22 -13.68 -5.41 -5.89
C SER A 22 -12.30 -4.77 -5.98
N PHE A 23 -12.18 -3.48 -5.66
CA PHE A 23 -10.87 -2.82 -5.63
C PHE A 23 -9.89 -3.56 -4.71
N VAL A 24 -10.32 -3.88 -3.49
CA VAL A 24 -9.47 -4.62 -2.55
C VAL A 24 -9.19 -6.04 -3.05
N ALA A 25 -10.21 -6.78 -3.48
CA ALA A 25 -10.06 -8.19 -3.84
C ALA A 25 -9.26 -8.42 -5.13
N ASP A 26 -9.43 -7.55 -6.12
CA ASP A 26 -8.99 -7.80 -7.50
C ASP A 26 -7.75 -6.98 -7.88
N MET A 27 -7.50 -5.84 -7.22
CA MET A 27 -6.34 -4.98 -7.52
C MET A 27 -5.19 -5.12 -6.52
N LEU A 28 -5.46 -5.55 -5.28
CA LEU A 28 -4.46 -5.55 -4.21
C LEU A 28 -3.89 -6.94 -3.90
N PHE A 29 -4.42 -7.99 -4.53
CA PHE A 29 -3.94 -9.37 -4.36
C PHE A 29 -3.54 -9.97 -5.70
N LEU A 30 -2.55 -10.86 -5.67
CA LEU A 30 -2.22 -11.74 -6.77
C LEU A 30 -3.13 -12.97 -6.80
N PRO A 31 -3.30 -13.63 -7.97
CA PRO A 31 -4.03 -14.90 -8.05
C PRO A 31 -3.45 -16.02 -7.18
N THR A 32 -2.16 -15.92 -6.82
CA THR A 32 -1.43 -16.90 -6.00
C THR A 32 -1.44 -16.58 -4.51
N ASP A 33 -1.96 -15.41 -4.11
CA ASP A 33 -2.03 -15.03 -2.69
C ASP A 33 -3.04 -15.92 -1.94
N ASP A 34 -2.82 -16.07 -0.63
CA ASP A 34 -3.69 -16.88 0.23
C ASP A 34 -5.16 -16.39 0.16
N PRO A 35 -6.09 -17.21 -0.38
CA PRO A 35 -7.48 -16.80 -0.55
C PRO A 35 -8.20 -16.54 0.78
N ALA A 36 -7.83 -17.23 1.86
CA ALA A 36 -8.43 -17.03 3.17
C ALA A 36 -8.01 -15.68 3.77
N LEU A 37 -6.74 -15.30 3.57
CA LEU A 37 -6.24 -13.98 3.97
C LEU A 37 -6.92 -12.87 3.14
N ARG A 38 -7.04 -13.05 1.82
CA ARG A 38 -7.76 -12.11 0.95
C ARG A 38 -9.19 -11.89 1.43
N GLU A 39 -9.94 -12.97 1.68
CA GLU A 39 -11.32 -12.86 2.16
C GLU A 39 -11.41 -12.12 3.49
N ARG A 40 -10.51 -12.42 4.43
CA ARG A 40 -10.43 -11.72 5.72
C ARG A 40 -10.20 -10.22 5.54
N VAL A 41 -9.22 -9.83 4.72
CA VAL A 41 -8.89 -8.42 4.48
C VAL A 41 -10.05 -7.68 3.81
N VAL A 42 -10.66 -8.26 2.78
CA VAL A 42 -11.84 -7.67 2.10
C VAL A 42 -12.97 -7.44 3.10
N ARG A 43 -13.25 -8.42 3.97
CA ARG A 43 -14.28 -8.31 5.00
C ARG A 43 -13.96 -7.20 6.00
N GLU A 44 -12.73 -7.14 6.50
CA GLU A 44 -12.31 -6.16 7.49
C GLU A 44 -12.31 -4.74 6.93
N MET A 45 -11.79 -4.54 5.72
CA MET A 45 -11.81 -3.23 5.06
C MET A 45 -13.23 -2.74 4.76
N ALA A 46 -14.12 -3.65 4.33
CA ALA A 46 -15.51 -3.31 4.03
C ALA A 46 -16.38 -3.08 5.29
N ALA A 47 -15.91 -3.46 6.48
CA ALA A 47 -16.62 -3.26 7.73
C ALA A 47 -16.48 -1.84 8.31
N SER A 48 -15.56 -1.02 7.75
CA SER A 48 -15.31 0.33 8.23
C SER A 48 -16.50 1.26 7.93
N PRO A 49 -16.91 2.15 8.86
CA PRO A 49 -17.96 3.13 8.58
C PRO A 49 -17.66 3.94 7.32
N VAL A 50 -18.66 4.12 6.46
CA VAL A 50 -18.52 4.79 5.14
C VAL A 50 -17.78 6.12 5.26
N HIS A 51 -18.19 6.99 6.19
CA HIS A 51 -17.57 8.31 6.37
C HIS A 51 -16.09 8.23 6.76
N VAL A 52 -15.67 7.18 7.50
CA VAL A 52 -14.27 6.94 7.86
C VAL A 52 -13.49 6.46 6.64
N SER A 53 -14.02 5.50 5.90
CA SER A 53 -13.39 4.96 4.69
C SER A 53 -13.17 6.04 3.63
N VAL A 54 -14.20 6.85 3.38
CA VAL A 54 -14.16 7.96 2.44
C VAL A 54 -13.16 9.02 2.88
N ALA A 55 -13.21 9.45 4.14
CA ALA A 55 -12.28 10.47 4.64
C ALA A 55 -10.82 9.99 4.58
N ALA A 56 -10.55 8.74 4.93
CA ALA A 56 -9.21 8.16 4.87
C ALA A 56 -8.68 8.13 3.42
N MET A 57 -9.49 7.69 2.46
CA MET A 57 -9.08 7.63 1.05
C MET A 57 -8.93 9.01 0.42
N ARG A 58 -9.84 9.96 0.70
CA ARG A 58 -9.68 11.36 0.27
C ARG A 58 -8.40 11.97 0.85
N GLY A 59 -8.09 11.68 2.12
CA GLY A 59 -6.84 12.08 2.76
C GLY A 59 -5.61 11.50 2.07
N ALA A 60 -5.64 10.21 1.73
CA ALA A 60 -4.55 9.56 0.99
C ALA A 60 -4.36 10.17 -0.41
N LEU A 61 -5.44 10.50 -1.12
CA LEU A 61 -5.39 11.15 -2.44
C LEU A 61 -4.89 12.61 -2.36
N ALA A 62 -5.20 13.32 -1.28
CA ALA A 62 -4.78 14.70 -1.07
C ALA A 62 -3.35 14.84 -0.53
N PHE A 63 -2.72 13.74 -0.11
CA PHE A 63 -1.39 13.76 0.49
C PHE A 63 -0.31 14.14 -0.53
N ASP A 64 0.46 15.19 -0.22
CA ASP A 64 1.65 15.56 -0.99
C ASP A 64 2.84 14.65 -0.65
N GLY A 65 2.81 13.44 -1.19
CA GLY A 65 3.89 12.48 -1.02
C GLY A 65 5.22 12.95 -1.60
N LYS A 66 5.21 13.78 -2.65
CA LYS A 66 6.45 14.29 -3.28
C LYS A 66 7.12 15.33 -2.40
N GLY A 67 6.36 16.29 -1.87
CA GLY A 67 6.86 17.28 -0.92
C GLY A 67 7.39 16.61 0.36
N ALA A 68 6.65 15.63 0.89
CA ALA A 68 7.09 14.85 2.05
C ALA A 68 8.39 14.07 1.78
N ALA A 69 8.50 13.41 0.62
CA ALA A 69 9.70 12.69 0.22
C ALA A 69 10.91 13.62 0.06
N ALA A 70 10.73 14.79 -0.57
CA ALA A 70 11.78 15.78 -0.74
C ALA A 70 12.28 16.38 0.60
N ALA A 71 11.40 16.46 1.60
CA ALA A 71 11.72 16.95 2.93
C ALA A 71 12.37 15.88 3.84
N CYS A 72 12.29 14.60 3.47
CA CYS A 72 12.83 13.51 4.28
C CYS A 72 14.37 13.53 4.29
N LYS A 73 14.94 13.52 5.49
CA LYS A 73 16.39 13.49 5.73
C LYS A 73 16.88 12.22 6.43
N ALA A 74 15.94 11.41 6.92
CA ALA A 74 16.26 10.14 7.57
C ALA A 74 16.61 9.09 6.50
N PRO A 75 17.42 8.08 6.85
CA PRO A 75 17.52 6.85 6.05
C PRO A 75 16.11 6.29 5.79
N ALA A 76 15.86 5.83 4.56
CA ALA A 76 14.56 5.29 4.20
C ALA A 76 14.67 3.98 3.42
N LEU A 77 13.81 3.03 3.81
CA LEU A 77 13.56 1.78 3.10
C LEU A 77 12.17 1.84 2.45
N HIS A 78 12.10 1.51 1.17
CA HIS A 78 10.84 1.29 0.47
C HIS A 78 10.74 -0.19 0.07
N ILE A 79 9.75 -0.90 0.62
CA ILE A 79 9.45 -2.30 0.28
C ILE A 79 8.18 -2.32 -0.56
N ALA A 80 8.32 -2.62 -1.85
CA ALA A 80 7.19 -2.75 -2.75
C ALA A 80 6.58 -4.17 -2.75
N ALA A 81 5.32 -4.25 -3.15
CA ALA A 81 4.65 -5.49 -3.54
C ALA A 81 4.82 -5.78 -5.05
N GLU A 82 4.24 -6.89 -5.52
CA GLU A 82 4.18 -7.27 -6.93
C GLU A 82 2.72 -7.33 -7.44
N PRO A 83 2.33 -6.52 -8.45
CA PRO A 83 3.05 -5.37 -8.97
C PRO A 83 3.11 -4.21 -7.95
N PRO A 84 4.09 -3.30 -8.07
CA PRO A 84 4.23 -2.18 -7.14
C PRO A 84 3.17 -1.11 -7.39
N LEU A 85 2.49 -0.63 -6.33
CA LEU A 85 1.66 0.58 -6.41
C LEU A 85 2.52 1.84 -6.58
N ASN A 86 3.64 1.92 -5.86
CA ASN A 86 4.68 2.93 -6.04
C ASN A 86 5.89 2.26 -6.70
N ARG A 87 6.17 2.59 -7.95
CA ARG A 87 7.31 2.00 -8.67
C ARG A 87 8.61 2.44 -8.01
N GLN A 88 9.56 1.53 -7.89
CA GLN A 88 10.87 1.82 -7.31
C GLN A 88 11.58 3.00 -7.99
N ALA A 89 11.42 3.16 -9.32
CA ALA A 89 11.97 4.29 -10.06
C ALA A 89 11.37 5.64 -9.63
N ASP A 90 10.06 5.69 -9.34
CA ASP A 90 9.41 6.91 -8.85
C ASP A 90 9.87 7.24 -7.43
N MET A 91 10.04 6.21 -6.60
CA MET A 91 10.57 6.37 -5.24
C MET A 91 12.02 6.85 -5.24
N ALA A 92 12.88 6.28 -6.10
CA ALA A 92 14.27 6.70 -6.25
C ALA A 92 14.40 8.16 -6.74
N ALA A 93 13.46 8.61 -7.58
CA ALA A 93 13.42 9.99 -8.05
C ALA A 93 12.93 10.97 -6.98
N ALA A 94 11.98 10.56 -6.13
CA ALA A 94 11.36 11.43 -5.13
C ALA A 94 12.10 11.46 -3.78
N LEU A 95 12.69 10.34 -3.37
CA LEU A 95 13.26 10.15 -2.04
C LEU A 95 14.77 9.88 -2.13
N LYS A 96 15.56 10.91 -1.83
CA LYS A 96 17.01 10.87 -1.98
C LYS A 96 17.63 9.79 -1.08
N GLY A 97 18.37 8.87 -1.69
CA GLY A 97 19.10 7.83 -0.95
C GLY A 97 18.22 6.68 -0.44
N VAL A 98 16.98 6.56 -0.93
CA VAL A 98 16.10 5.44 -0.59
C VAL A 98 16.73 4.09 -0.97
N ILE A 99 16.67 3.13 -0.06
CA ILE A 99 16.92 1.73 -0.35
C ILE A 99 15.61 1.13 -0.85
N ASN A 100 15.59 0.68 -2.11
CA ASN A 100 14.43 0.03 -2.71
C ASN A 100 14.55 -1.48 -2.59
N ALA A 101 13.47 -2.11 -2.16
CA ALA A 101 13.30 -3.54 -2.15
C ALA A 101 11.89 -3.92 -2.64
N GLN A 102 11.67 -5.20 -2.90
CA GLN A 102 10.37 -5.70 -3.34
C GLN A 102 10.22 -7.16 -2.91
N THR A 103 9.05 -7.50 -2.41
CA THR A 103 8.68 -8.88 -2.12
C THR A 103 8.41 -9.64 -3.40
N SER A 104 8.87 -10.89 -3.49
CA SER A 104 8.60 -11.78 -4.61
C SER A 104 7.25 -12.49 -4.40
N GLY A 105 6.37 -12.43 -5.40
CA GLY A 105 5.15 -13.24 -5.47
C GLY A 105 4.07 -12.88 -4.44
N ALA A 106 4.04 -11.64 -3.96
CA ALA A 106 3.04 -11.16 -3.01
C ALA A 106 2.40 -9.85 -3.44
N GLY A 107 1.08 -9.78 -3.34
CA GLY A 107 0.29 -8.57 -3.56
C GLY A 107 0.50 -7.48 -2.50
N HIS A 108 -0.30 -6.42 -2.56
CA HIS A 108 -0.14 -5.17 -1.79
C HIS A 108 0.00 -5.37 -0.28
N PHE A 109 -0.68 -6.37 0.28
CA PHE A 109 -0.60 -6.75 1.69
C PHE A 109 0.60 -7.66 1.98
N ASN A 110 1.75 -7.37 1.36
CA ASN A 110 2.94 -8.22 1.39
C ASN A 110 3.48 -8.49 2.79
N GLN A 111 3.27 -7.58 3.75
CA GLN A 111 3.58 -7.76 5.16
C GLN A 111 2.72 -8.83 5.85
N LEU A 112 1.54 -9.12 5.32
CA LEU A 112 0.66 -10.20 5.80
C LEU A 112 0.89 -11.51 5.03
N LEU A 113 1.24 -11.40 3.74
CA LEU A 113 1.40 -12.54 2.82
C LEU A 113 2.76 -13.23 2.95
N VAL A 114 3.83 -12.45 2.99
CA VAL A 114 5.21 -12.94 3.05
C VAL A 114 5.98 -12.23 4.18
N PRO A 115 5.50 -12.33 5.43
CA PRO A 115 6.04 -11.56 6.56
C PRO A 115 7.54 -11.77 6.76
N THR A 116 8.07 -12.98 6.50
CA THR A 116 9.51 -13.25 6.59
C THR A 116 10.31 -12.39 5.61
N GLN A 117 9.90 -12.29 4.33
CA GLN A 117 10.60 -11.44 3.37
C GLN A 117 10.62 -9.98 3.83
N VAL A 118 9.47 -9.47 4.30
CA VAL A 118 9.35 -8.08 4.77
C VAL A 118 10.21 -7.82 6.00
N ASN A 119 10.14 -8.69 7.00
CA ASN A 119 10.88 -8.53 8.25
C ASN A 119 12.38 -8.64 8.04
N ASP A 120 12.86 -9.59 7.22
CA ASP A 120 14.28 -9.73 6.91
C ASP A 120 14.84 -8.46 6.24
N MET A 121 14.06 -7.82 5.35
CA MET A 121 14.43 -6.55 4.72
C MET A 121 14.48 -5.39 5.73
N ILE A 122 13.54 -5.33 6.68
CA ILE A 122 13.51 -4.34 7.75
C ILE A 122 14.71 -4.52 8.69
N ASP A 123 15.01 -5.76 9.08
CA ASP A 123 16.12 -6.08 9.97
C ASP A 123 17.46 -5.72 9.32
N TYR A 124 17.65 -6.10 8.05
CA TYR A 124 18.85 -5.75 7.30
C TYR A 124 19.00 -4.23 7.18
N PHE A 125 17.93 -3.51 6.87
CA PHE A 125 17.95 -2.05 6.79
C PHE A 125 18.33 -1.41 8.13
N SER A 126 17.69 -1.85 9.21
CA SER A 126 17.88 -1.30 10.55
C SER A 126 19.29 -1.53 11.08
N GLN A 127 19.93 -2.64 10.71
CA GLN A 127 21.29 -2.98 11.16
C GLN A 127 22.39 -2.26 10.36
N ASN A 128 22.11 -1.87 9.11
CA ASN A 128 23.16 -1.41 8.18
C ASN A 128 23.01 0.05 7.72
N PHE A 129 21.83 0.66 7.90
CA PHE A 129 21.52 1.98 7.36
C PHE A 129 20.93 2.95 8.38
N VAL A 130 20.70 2.52 9.62
CA VAL A 130 20.17 3.35 10.71
C VAL A 130 21.15 3.33 11.87
N ASP A 131 21.53 4.51 12.35
CA ASP A 131 22.29 4.69 13.59
C ASP A 131 21.29 4.89 14.73
N TRP A 132 21.30 3.99 15.72
CA TRP A 132 20.49 4.08 16.94
C TRP A 132 21.28 4.63 18.12
#